data_AF-A0A815EYQ9-F1
#
_entry.id   AF-A0A815EYQ9-F1
#
_cell.length_a   1.000
_cell.length_b   1.000
_cell.length_c   1.000
_cell.angle_alpha   90.00
_cell.angle_beta   90.00
_cell.angle_gamma   90.00
#
_symmetry.space_group_name_H-M   'P 1'
#
loop_
_entity.id
_entity.type
_entity.pdbx_description
1 polymer ?
#
loop_
_entity_poly.entity_id
_entity_poly.type
_entity_poly.pdbx_seq_one_letter_code
_entity_poly.pdbx_strand_id
1 'polypeptide(L)'
;MMSIIDPYVYSERLKRVPIYNIETTGDEFFMPDDSLYWRETGMKGIFHQRMMPNCEHTLTECRSDAMAGIQAWLITLVSNDSFPLFKWSIANGTGTITVQPESGILSNVSMWYAHTLSSERRDFREYRMGTGGPDSPPIYQPIKWFSQQLKANHNGTYTAAMPTPKSGWTGLYVEMQYTARNKNMLHFTTDVSIIPQTFPFLDCHGLDCRGTLL
;
A
#
# COMPACT_ATOMS: atom_id res chain seq x y z
N MET A 1 4.06 -19.80 19.50
CA MET A 1 2.84 -19.00 19.26
C MET A 1 2.83 -18.47 17.83
N MET A 2 3.81 -17.65 17.41
CA MET A 2 3.91 -17.11 16.04
C MET A 2 3.82 -18.18 14.94
N SER A 3 4.43 -19.35 15.13
CA SER A 3 4.36 -20.50 14.20
C SER A 3 2.95 -21.08 13.94
N ILE A 4 1.94 -20.67 14.71
CA ILE A 4 0.55 -21.15 14.59
C ILE A 4 -0.42 -20.00 14.32
N ILE A 5 -0.17 -18.79 14.85
CA ILE A 5 -1.09 -17.66 14.73
C ILE A 5 -0.77 -16.73 13.56
N ASP A 6 0.48 -16.70 13.10
CA ASP A 6 0.91 -15.74 12.09
C ASP A 6 0.50 -16.21 10.68
N PRO A 7 -0.34 -15.44 9.95
CA PRO A 7 -0.75 -15.80 8.59
C PRO A 7 0.43 -15.97 7.62
N TYR A 8 1.56 -15.30 7.87
CA TYR A 8 2.79 -15.43 7.08
C TYR A 8 3.25 -16.90 6.97
N VAL A 9 3.14 -17.66 8.08
CA VAL A 9 3.54 -19.08 8.16
C VAL A 9 2.66 -19.97 7.27
N TYR A 10 1.46 -19.50 6.91
CA TYR A 10 0.53 -20.22 6.05
C TYR A 10 0.59 -19.79 4.57
N SER A 11 1.59 -18.99 4.18
CA SER A 11 1.75 -18.50 2.80
C SER A 11 1.61 -19.60 1.75
N GLU A 12 2.21 -20.79 1.94
CA GLU A 12 2.06 -21.93 1.02
C GLU A 12 0.61 -22.38 0.80
N ARG A 13 -0.25 -22.28 1.82
CA ARG A 13 -1.68 -22.61 1.71
C ARG A 13 -2.45 -21.48 1.03
N LEU A 14 -2.11 -20.24 1.35
CA LEU A 14 -2.74 -19.04 0.80
C LEU A 14 -2.54 -18.91 -0.71
N LYS A 15 -1.50 -19.52 -1.27
CA LYS A 15 -1.24 -19.54 -2.73
C LYS A 15 -2.40 -20.05 -3.60
N ARG A 16 -3.28 -20.85 -3.02
CA ARG A 16 -4.43 -21.45 -3.73
C ARG A 16 -5.69 -20.62 -3.62
N VAL A 17 -5.66 -19.53 -2.86
CA VAL A 17 -6.80 -18.67 -2.58
C VAL A 17 -6.56 -17.33 -3.27
N PRO A 18 -7.45 -16.89 -4.18
CA PRO A 18 -7.42 -15.53 -4.69
C PRO A 18 -7.62 -14.54 -3.54
N ILE A 19 -6.75 -13.53 -3.45
CA ILE A 19 -6.78 -12.55 -2.36
C ILE A 19 -6.84 -11.14 -2.96
N TYR A 20 -7.80 -10.35 -2.46
CA TYR A 20 -7.90 -8.92 -2.69
C TYR A 20 -7.63 -8.22 -1.37
N ASN A 21 -6.40 -7.76 -1.19
CA ASN A 21 -5.93 -7.13 0.03
C ASN A 21 -6.27 -5.64 0.01
N ILE A 22 -7.09 -5.20 0.95
CA ILE A 22 -7.49 -3.79 1.09
C ILE A 22 -6.80 -3.24 2.33
N GLU A 23 -6.01 -2.21 2.11
CA GLU A 23 -5.30 -1.47 3.14
C GLU A 23 -5.63 0.01 2.99
N THR A 24 -5.33 0.81 4.01
CA THR A 24 -5.58 2.25 3.98
C THR A 24 -4.35 3.04 4.37
N THR A 25 -4.25 4.23 3.80
CA THR A 25 -3.10 5.10 4.08
C THR A 25 -3.23 5.88 5.39
N GLY A 26 -4.44 5.90 5.98
CA GLY A 26 -4.78 6.63 7.20
C GLY A 26 -5.08 5.72 8.38
N ASP A 27 -4.78 4.42 8.28
CA ASP A 27 -4.91 3.48 9.39
C ASP A 27 -4.13 3.98 10.62
N GLU A 28 -4.74 3.97 11.80
CA GLU A 28 -4.09 4.40 13.04
C GLU A 28 -3.16 3.32 13.67
N PHE A 29 -3.22 2.09 13.19
CA PHE A 29 -2.48 0.95 13.73
C PHE A 29 -1.37 0.50 12.78
N PHE A 30 -1.70 0.32 11.51
CA PHE A 30 -0.82 -0.27 10.49
C PHE A 30 -0.16 0.81 9.62
N MET A 31 1.09 0.58 9.27
CA MET A 31 1.82 1.49 8.37
C MET A 31 1.49 1.15 6.91
N PRO A 32 1.45 2.15 6.01
CA PRO A 32 1.11 1.92 4.61
C PRO A 32 2.14 1.07 3.85
N ASP A 33 3.35 0.91 4.37
CA ASP A 33 4.39 0.02 3.84
C ASP A 33 4.39 -1.39 4.46
N ASP A 34 3.47 -1.71 5.38
CA ASP A 34 3.35 -3.07 5.96
C ASP A 34 2.93 -4.12 4.91
N SER A 35 2.33 -3.70 3.79
CA SER A 35 2.08 -4.57 2.63
C SER A 35 3.33 -5.28 2.09
N LEU A 36 4.52 -4.73 2.37
CA LEU A 36 5.81 -5.35 2.08
C LEU A 36 5.88 -6.82 2.52
N TYR A 37 5.36 -7.15 3.71
CA TYR A 37 5.45 -8.51 4.25
C TYR A 37 4.67 -9.51 3.38
N TRP A 38 3.54 -9.09 2.82
CA TRP A 38 2.80 -9.91 1.85
C TRP A 38 3.62 -10.14 0.59
N ARG A 39 4.27 -9.10 0.05
CA ARG A 39 5.16 -9.21 -1.10
C ARG A 39 6.30 -10.20 -0.85
N GLU A 40 6.92 -10.17 0.32
CA GLU A 40 8.05 -11.04 0.68
C GLU A 40 7.70 -12.53 0.76
N THR A 41 6.47 -12.87 1.17
CA THR A 41 6.01 -14.27 1.05
C THR A 41 5.91 -14.74 -0.40
N GLY A 42 5.99 -13.81 -1.35
CA GLY A 42 5.89 -14.04 -2.77
C GLY A 42 4.52 -14.55 -3.20
N MET A 43 3.45 -14.25 -2.42
CA MET A 43 2.07 -14.74 -2.55
C MET A 43 1.76 -15.24 -3.96
N LYS A 44 2.04 -16.53 -4.19
CA LYS A 44 2.00 -17.11 -5.53
C LYS A 44 0.53 -17.33 -5.87
N GLY A 45 0.05 -16.81 -7.00
CA GLY A 45 -1.35 -16.93 -7.40
C GLY A 45 -1.97 -15.56 -7.68
N ILE A 46 -3.29 -15.46 -7.54
CA ILE A 46 -4.01 -14.19 -7.70
C ILE A 46 -3.94 -13.42 -6.38
N PHE A 47 -3.04 -12.45 -6.31
CA PHE A 47 -2.96 -11.49 -5.23
C PHE A 47 -3.02 -10.08 -5.80
N HIS A 48 -4.04 -9.32 -5.43
CA HIS A 48 -4.18 -7.93 -5.82
C HIS A 48 -4.29 -7.05 -4.59
N GLN A 49 -3.55 -5.95 -4.61
CA GLN A 49 -3.56 -4.97 -3.54
C GLN A 49 -4.41 -3.76 -3.91
N ARG A 50 -5.07 -3.18 -2.91
CA ARG A 50 -5.80 -1.93 -2.98
C ARG A 50 -5.48 -1.09 -1.74
N MET A 51 -4.53 -0.18 -1.90
CA MET A 51 -4.26 0.89 -0.93
C MET A 51 -5.26 2.03 -1.13
N MET A 52 -6.15 2.24 -0.16
CA MET A 52 -7.17 3.28 -0.19
C MET A 52 -6.65 4.58 0.45
N PRO A 53 -6.63 5.70 -0.30
CA PRO A 53 -6.08 6.96 0.20
C PRO A 53 -7.05 7.63 1.16
N ASN A 54 -6.50 8.20 2.25
CA ASN A 54 -7.23 9.02 3.23
C ASN A 54 -8.39 8.31 3.94
N CYS A 55 -8.29 6.99 4.12
CA CYS A 55 -9.28 6.22 4.85
C CYS A 55 -8.68 5.75 6.19
N GLU A 56 -9.47 5.84 7.26
CA GLU A 56 -9.12 5.32 8.58
C GLU A 56 -9.36 3.80 8.69
N HIS A 57 -8.93 3.19 9.80
CA HIS A 57 -8.89 1.73 9.98
C HIS A 57 -10.24 1.02 9.77
N THR A 58 -11.35 1.65 10.16
CA THR A 58 -12.70 1.09 10.05
C THR A 58 -13.31 1.22 8.67
N LEU A 59 -12.66 1.93 7.74
CA LEU A 59 -13.15 2.23 6.39
C LEU A 59 -14.51 2.95 6.36
N THR A 60 -14.95 3.57 7.45
CA THR A 60 -16.30 4.15 7.57
C THR A 60 -16.53 5.22 6.50
N GLU A 61 -15.57 6.13 6.33
CA GLU A 61 -15.67 7.21 5.33
C GLU A 61 -15.53 6.71 3.88
N CYS A 62 -14.84 5.58 3.70
CA CYS A 62 -14.54 5.00 2.39
C CYS A 62 -15.37 3.76 2.06
N ARG A 63 -16.38 3.45 2.88
CA ARG A 63 -17.15 2.21 2.82
C ARG A 63 -17.76 1.97 1.46
N SER A 64 -18.30 3.02 0.83
CA SER A 64 -18.91 2.90 -0.50
C SER A 64 -17.88 2.47 -1.55
N ASP A 65 -16.68 3.07 -1.54
CA ASP A 65 -15.63 2.74 -2.52
C ASP A 65 -15.07 1.34 -2.25
N ALA A 66 -14.84 0.99 -0.98
CA ALA A 66 -14.40 -0.33 -0.57
C ALA A 66 -15.38 -1.42 -1.04
N MET A 67 -16.67 -1.25 -0.77
CA MET A 67 -17.70 -2.20 -1.18
C MET A 67 -17.84 -2.31 -2.70
N ALA A 68 -17.74 -1.21 -3.44
CA ALA A 68 -17.76 -1.21 -4.89
C ALA A 68 -16.57 -1.98 -5.47
N GLY A 69 -15.36 -1.76 -4.93
CA GLY A 69 -14.15 -2.48 -5.32
C GLY A 69 -14.23 -3.98 -5.02
N ILE A 70 -14.70 -4.36 -3.83
CA ILE A 70 -14.93 -5.77 -3.46
C ILE A 70 -15.93 -6.42 -4.42
N GLN A 71 -17.05 -5.75 -4.70
CA GLN A 71 -18.06 -6.26 -5.61
C GLN A 71 -17.50 -6.43 -7.03
N ALA A 72 -16.77 -5.45 -7.56
CA ALA A 72 -16.15 -5.53 -8.88
C ALA A 72 -15.20 -6.72 -8.97
N TRP A 73 -14.30 -6.87 -8.00
CA TRP A 73 -13.32 -7.94 -7.96
C TRP A 73 -13.97 -9.32 -7.79
N LEU A 74 -14.95 -9.46 -6.89
CA LEU A 74 -15.67 -10.72 -6.70
C LEU A 74 -16.47 -11.13 -7.93
N ILE A 75 -17.16 -10.20 -8.60
CA ILE A 75 -17.91 -10.53 -9.82
C ILE A 75 -16.95 -11.01 -10.92
N THR A 76 -15.80 -10.35 -11.10
CA THR A 76 -14.77 -10.82 -12.06
C THR A 76 -14.31 -12.23 -11.72
N LEU A 77 -14.04 -12.51 -10.43
CA LEU A 77 -13.62 -13.82 -9.96
C LEU A 77 -14.67 -14.92 -10.22
N VAL A 78 -15.91 -14.73 -9.76
CA VAL A 78 -16.97 -15.76 -9.85
C VAL A 78 -17.49 -15.96 -11.27
N SER A 79 -17.37 -14.93 -12.13
CA SER A 79 -17.72 -15.04 -13.55
C SER A 79 -16.63 -15.72 -14.38
N ASN A 80 -15.49 -16.08 -13.75
CA ASN A 80 -14.31 -16.63 -14.42
C ASN A 80 -13.81 -15.72 -15.57
N ASP A 81 -13.96 -14.41 -15.40
CA ASP A 81 -13.39 -13.42 -16.31
C ASP A 81 -11.91 -13.20 -15.96
N SER A 82 -11.09 -12.90 -16.96
CA SER A 82 -9.66 -12.63 -16.75
C SER A 82 -9.44 -11.31 -16.04
N PHE A 83 -8.66 -11.34 -14.96
CA PHE A 83 -8.12 -10.12 -14.36
C PHE A 83 -7.07 -9.46 -15.28
N PRO A 84 -6.92 -8.13 -15.25
CA PRO A 84 -5.84 -7.46 -15.96
C PRO A 84 -4.48 -7.87 -15.38
N LEU A 85 -3.49 -8.00 -16.27
CA LEU A 85 -2.12 -8.28 -15.89
C LEU A 85 -1.31 -7.00 -15.94
N PHE A 86 -0.47 -6.80 -14.94
CA PHE A 86 0.48 -5.71 -14.86
C PHE A 86 1.66 -6.12 -13.99
N LYS A 87 2.81 -5.50 -14.23
CA LYS A 87 4.01 -5.62 -13.41
C LYS A 87 4.36 -4.26 -12.86
N TRP A 88 5.00 -4.26 -11.69
CA TRP A 88 5.54 -3.04 -11.13
C TRP A 88 6.83 -3.33 -10.37
N SER A 89 7.62 -2.29 -10.16
CA SER A 89 8.86 -2.35 -9.38
C SER A 89 9.12 -1.01 -8.68
N ILE A 90 9.82 -1.07 -7.56
CA ILE A 90 10.30 0.11 -6.82
C ILE A 90 11.82 0.10 -6.91
N ALA A 91 12.40 1.17 -7.46
CA ALA A 91 13.85 1.30 -7.59
C ALA A 91 14.50 1.56 -6.22
N ASN A 92 15.54 0.80 -5.88
CA ASN A 92 16.32 1.02 -4.67
C ASN A 92 17.04 2.38 -4.73
N GLY A 93 17.11 3.06 -3.59
CA GLY A 93 17.73 4.38 -3.44
C GLY A 93 16.79 5.53 -3.83
N THR A 94 16.20 5.51 -5.04
CA THR A 94 15.32 6.60 -5.49
C THR A 94 13.86 6.42 -5.08
N GLY A 95 13.43 5.20 -4.77
CA GLY A 95 12.03 4.87 -4.49
C GLY A 95 11.09 5.08 -5.69
N THR A 96 11.63 5.21 -6.91
CA THR A 96 10.84 5.41 -8.13
C THR A 96 10.02 4.16 -8.43
N ILE A 97 8.72 4.33 -8.64
CA ILE A 97 7.82 3.24 -9.00
C ILE A 97 7.66 3.23 -10.51
N THR A 98 7.86 2.06 -11.12
CA THR A 98 7.56 1.85 -12.55
C THR A 98 6.52 0.77 -12.69
N VAL A 99 5.45 1.08 -13.41
CA VAL A 99 4.34 0.18 -13.72
C VAL A 99 4.33 -0.13 -15.21
N GLN A 100 4.19 -1.40 -15.56
CA GLN A 100 4.02 -1.92 -16.91
C GLN A 100 2.68 -2.67 -16.99
N PRO A 101 1.63 -2.05 -17.52
CA PRO A 101 0.41 -2.76 -17.89
C PRO A 101 0.71 -3.79 -18.99
N GLU A 102 0.12 -4.98 -18.90
CA GLU A 102 0.30 -6.06 -19.88
C GLU A 102 -1.01 -6.46 -20.56
N SER A 103 -2.14 -6.43 -19.84
CA SER A 103 -3.45 -6.74 -20.41
C SER A 103 -4.60 -6.04 -19.67
N GLY A 104 -5.80 -6.06 -20.28
CA GLY A 104 -7.01 -5.42 -19.76
C GLY A 104 -7.25 -4.01 -20.30
N ILE A 105 -8.42 -3.45 -20.00
CA ILE A 105 -8.81 -2.11 -20.45
C ILE A 105 -8.41 -1.12 -19.37
N LEU A 106 -7.21 -0.55 -19.49
CA LEU A 106 -6.67 0.44 -18.56
C LEU A 106 -7.35 1.80 -18.77
N SER A 107 -8.06 2.27 -17.75
CA SER A 107 -8.86 3.50 -17.79
C SER A 107 -8.11 4.70 -17.23
N ASN A 108 -7.37 4.51 -16.13
CA ASN A 108 -6.62 5.58 -15.50
C ASN A 108 -5.41 5.03 -14.74
N VAL A 109 -4.35 5.84 -14.65
CA VAL A 109 -3.20 5.59 -13.78
C VAL A 109 -2.89 6.87 -13.02
N SER A 110 -2.87 6.78 -11.70
CA SER A 110 -2.58 7.93 -10.82
C SER A 110 -1.51 7.55 -9.80
N MET A 111 -0.61 8.48 -9.51
CA MET A 111 0.22 8.46 -8.33
C MET A 111 -0.57 9.04 -7.16
N TRP A 112 -0.50 8.40 -6.01
CA TRP A 112 -0.89 8.98 -4.73
C TRP A 112 0.36 9.24 -3.90
N TYR A 113 0.43 10.37 -3.20
CA TYR A 113 1.57 10.70 -2.36
C TYR A 113 1.20 11.54 -1.13
N ALA A 114 1.98 11.41 -0.07
CA ALA A 114 1.87 12.23 1.14
C ALA A 114 3.26 12.51 1.74
N HIS A 115 3.32 13.50 2.62
CA HIS A 115 4.53 13.84 3.37
C HIS A 115 4.27 13.66 4.87
N THR A 116 5.25 13.16 5.60
CA THR A 116 5.18 13.16 7.07
C THR A 116 5.23 14.59 7.60
N LEU A 117 4.60 14.82 8.75
CA LEU A 117 4.62 16.12 9.43
C LEU A 117 5.87 16.33 10.29
N SER A 118 6.53 15.23 10.67
CA SER A 118 7.73 15.21 11.51
C SER A 118 8.90 14.56 10.76
N SER A 119 10.11 15.01 11.10
CA SER A 119 11.37 14.37 10.73
C SER A 119 11.93 13.43 11.79
N GLU A 120 11.31 13.37 12.97
CA GLU A 120 11.74 12.50 14.07
C GLU A 120 11.21 11.07 13.92
N ARG A 121 10.10 10.91 13.19
CA ARG A 121 9.40 9.63 13.02
C ARG A 121 8.89 9.50 11.60
N ARG A 122 9.18 8.35 10.98
CA ARG A 122 8.58 7.92 9.72
C ARG A 122 7.22 7.32 10.04
N ASP A 123 6.22 8.17 10.19
CA ASP A 123 4.87 7.79 10.63
C ASP A 123 3.84 8.47 9.74
N PHE A 124 3.06 7.66 9.03
CA PHE A 124 2.00 8.10 8.10
C PHE A 124 0.60 7.91 8.67
N ARG A 125 0.48 7.33 9.86
CA ARG A 125 -0.80 6.97 10.49
C ARG A 125 -1.56 8.22 10.88
N GLU A 126 -2.89 8.16 10.80
CA GLU A 126 -3.76 9.30 11.13
C GLU A 126 -3.67 9.68 12.61
N TYR A 127 -3.44 8.72 13.50
CA TYR A 127 -3.22 8.98 14.92
C TYR A 127 -1.92 8.33 15.40
N ARG A 128 -1.26 9.01 16.34
CA ARG A 128 -0.11 8.46 17.06
C ARG A 128 -0.31 8.54 18.57
N MET A 129 0.40 7.69 19.30
CA MET A 129 0.42 7.75 20.76
C MET A 129 1.02 9.08 21.26
N GLY A 130 0.40 9.65 22.31
CA GLY A 130 0.92 10.83 22.98
C GLY A 130 2.22 10.59 23.74
N THR A 131 2.92 11.67 24.11
CA THR A 131 4.29 11.62 24.67
C THR A 131 4.38 11.17 26.13
N GLY A 132 3.26 11.01 26.84
CA GLY A 132 3.21 10.60 28.24
C GLY A 132 2.94 9.10 28.46
N GLY A 133 2.97 8.27 27.42
CA GLY A 133 2.73 6.82 27.50
C GLY A 133 1.30 6.39 27.16
N PRO A 134 0.90 5.15 27.51
CA PRO A 134 -0.36 4.53 27.08
C PRO A 134 -1.62 5.32 27.47
N ASP A 135 -1.57 6.07 28.58
CA ASP A 135 -2.69 6.89 29.07
C ASP A 135 -2.77 8.27 28.41
N SER A 136 -1.82 8.60 27.54
CA SER A 136 -1.85 9.88 26.82
C SER A 136 -2.92 9.88 25.75
N PRO A 137 -3.63 11.00 25.55
CA PRO A 137 -4.57 11.11 24.45
C PRO A 137 -3.83 10.91 23.11
N PRO A 138 -4.47 10.26 22.13
CA PRO A 138 -3.90 10.12 20.80
C PRO A 138 -3.72 11.50 20.17
N ILE A 139 -2.63 11.66 19.43
CA ILE A 139 -2.32 12.88 18.69
C ILE A 139 -2.71 12.65 17.24
N TYR A 140 -3.67 13.43 16.77
CA TYR A 140 -4.08 13.45 15.37
C TYR A 140 -2.97 14.02 14.46
N GLN A 141 -2.77 13.37 13.32
CA GLN A 141 -1.83 13.73 12.26
C GLN A 141 -2.62 13.89 10.96
N PRO A 142 -2.89 15.13 10.50
CA PRO A 142 -3.63 15.37 9.26
C PRO A 142 -2.80 15.09 7.99
N ILE A 143 -2.24 13.89 7.87
CA ILE A 143 -1.45 13.46 6.71
C ILE A 143 -2.41 13.12 5.59
N LYS A 144 -2.48 14.00 4.60
CA LYS A 144 -3.37 13.84 3.45
C LYS A 144 -2.60 13.34 2.23
N TRP A 145 -3.12 12.30 1.61
CA TRP A 145 -2.64 11.72 0.36
C TRP A 145 -3.28 12.42 -0.83
N PHE A 146 -2.44 12.98 -1.70
CA PHE A 146 -2.84 13.72 -2.89
C PHE A 146 -2.66 12.86 -4.13
N SER A 147 -3.58 13.01 -5.09
CA SER A 147 -3.51 12.29 -6.37
C SER A 147 -2.91 13.16 -7.47
N GLN A 148 -2.10 12.55 -8.32
CA GLN A 148 -1.60 13.12 -9.56
C GLN A 148 -1.74 12.08 -10.67
N GLN A 149 -2.47 12.43 -11.73
CA GLN A 149 -2.59 11.55 -12.90
C GLN A 149 -1.23 11.39 -13.59
N LEU A 150 -0.86 10.15 -13.92
CA LEU A 150 0.35 9.82 -14.65
C LEU A 150 0.08 9.72 -16.14
N LYS A 151 1.07 10.12 -16.94
CA LYS A 151 1.05 9.94 -18.39
C LYS A 151 1.89 8.71 -18.74
N ALA A 152 1.46 7.99 -19.76
CA ALA A 152 2.25 6.90 -20.31
C ALA A 152 3.56 7.44 -20.92
N ASN A 153 4.65 6.76 -20.63
CA ASN A 153 5.92 6.93 -21.31
C ASN A 153 5.81 6.37 -22.75
N HIS A 154 6.80 6.68 -23.59
CA HIS A 154 6.83 6.20 -24.99
C HIS A 154 6.76 4.67 -25.12
N ASN A 155 7.29 3.93 -24.13
CA ASN A 155 7.25 2.46 -24.09
C ASN A 155 5.96 1.88 -23.46
N GLY A 156 4.98 2.72 -23.11
CA GLY A 156 3.73 2.30 -22.45
C GLY A 156 3.84 2.06 -20.95
N THR A 157 5.01 2.27 -20.34
CA THR A 157 5.16 2.25 -18.87
C THR A 157 4.63 3.54 -18.24
N TYR A 158 4.36 3.49 -16.94
CA TYR A 158 4.06 4.66 -16.12
C TYR A 158 5.10 4.76 -15.02
N THR A 159 5.63 5.96 -14.79
CA THR A 159 6.65 6.20 -13.77
C THR A 159 6.14 7.22 -12.76
N ALA A 160 6.21 6.86 -11.49
CA ALA A 160 5.94 7.74 -10.35
C ALA A 160 7.23 7.97 -9.58
N ALA A 161 7.59 9.25 -9.43
CA ALA A 161 8.77 9.67 -8.69
C ALA A 161 8.47 10.99 -7.99
N MET A 162 9.03 11.14 -6.79
CA MET A 162 9.00 12.38 -6.03
C MET A 162 10.44 12.76 -5.67
N PRO A 163 10.76 14.06 -5.58
CA PRO A 163 12.06 14.48 -5.05
C PRO A 163 12.17 14.06 -3.58
N THR A 164 13.37 13.66 -3.16
CA THR A 164 13.65 13.41 -1.74
C THR A 164 13.33 14.67 -0.94
N PRO A 165 12.48 14.59 0.10
CA PRO A 165 12.10 15.75 0.88
C PRO A 165 13.30 16.28 1.67
N LYS A 166 13.32 17.60 1.92
CA LYS A 166 14.37 18.22 2.75
C LYS A 166 14.30 17.81 4.23
N SER A 167 13.14 17.35 4.67
CA SER A 167 12.83 16.96 6.04
C SER A 167 11.70 15.92 6.03
N GLY A 168 11.77 14.91 6.89
CA GLY A 168 10.77 13.85 6.97
C GLY A 168 10.84 12.87 5.80
N TRP A 169 9.70 12.25 5.50
CA TRP A 169 9.56 11.24 4.45
C TRP A 169 8.39 11.56 3.53
N THR A 170 8.50 11.13 2.28
CA THR A 170 7.43 11.14 1.29
C THR A 170 7.04 9.70 1.01
N GLY A 171 5.77 9.37 1.24
CA GLY A 171 5.18 8.13 0.77
C GLY A 171 4.56 8.33 -0.61
N LEU A 172 4.69 7.36 -1.50
CA LEU A 172 4.01 7.35 -2.79
C LEU A 172 3.66 5.94 -3.24
N TYR A 173 2.56 5.78 -3.96
CA TYR A 173 2.19 4.54 -4.66
C TYR A 173 1.46 4.86 -5.96
N VAL A 174 1.31 3.87 -6.84
CA VAL A 174 0.55 4.01 -8.09
C VAL A 174 -0.74 3.20 -8.00
N GLU A 175 -1.85 3.84 -8.33
CA GLU A 175 -3.16 3.23 -8.54
C GLU A 175 -3.42 3.07 -10.04
N MET A 176 -3.84 1.88 -10.44
CA MET A 176 -4.31 1.54 -11.78
C MET A 176 -5.79 1.22 -11.71
N GLN A 177 -6.56 1.84 -12.60
CA GLN A 177 -8.00 1.59 -12.73
C GLN A 177 -8.25 0.87 -14.05
N TYR A 178 -8.93 -0.27 -13.98
CA TYR A 178 -9.29 -1.08 -15.15
C TYR A 178 -10.80 -1.22 -15.26
N THR A 179 -11.32 -1.09 -16.48
CA THR A 179 -12.72 -1.43 -16.76
C THR A 179 -12.85 -2.94 -16.92
N ALA A 180 -13.56 -3.60 -16.00
CA ALA A 180 -13.92 -5.01 -16.14
C ALA A 180 -14.97 -5.23 -17.24
N ARG A 181 -15.14 -6.47 -17.68
CA ARG A 181 -16.10 -6.83 -18.74
C ARG A 181 -17.55 -6.47 -18.40
N ASN A 182 -17.91 -6.59 -17.12
CA ASN A 182 -19.20 -6.18 -16.57
C ASN A 182 -19.36 -4.64 -16.44
N LYS A 183 -18.39 -3.86 -16.91
CA LYS A 183 -18.28 -2.40 -16.82
C LYS A 183 -18.04 -1.84 -15.41
N ASN A 184 -17.83 -2.70 -14.41
CA ASN A 184 -17.39 -2.25 -13.09
C ASN A 184 -15.91 -1.83 -13.14
N MET A 185 -15.53 -0.93 -12.24
CA MET A 185 -14.14 -0.49 -12.11
C MET A 185 -13.38 -1.41 -11.15
N LEU A 186 -12.24 -1.93 -11.60
CA LEU A 186 -11.27 -2.61 -10.76
C LEU A 186 -10.17 -1.62 -10.39
N HIS A 187 -9.82 -1.57 -9.10
CA HIS A 187 -8.75 -0.72 -8.60
C HIS A 187 -7.63 -1.60 -8.06
N PHE A 188 -6.42 -1.41 -8.58
CA PHE A 188 -5.24 -2.11 -8.12
C PHE A 188 -4.14 -1.11 -7.81
N THR A 189 -3.34 -1.38 -6.79
CA THR A 189 -2.23 -0.52 -6.40
C THR A 189 -0.92 -1.28 -6.37
N THR A 190 0.18 -0.55 -6.54
CA THR A 190 1.50 -1.02 -6.13
C THR A 190 1.62 -0.94 -4.61
N ASP A 191 2.73 -1.45 -4.07
CA ASP A 191 3.12 -1.15 -2.70
C ASP A 191 3.50 0.33 -2.57
N VAL A 192 3.55 0.79 -1.32
CA VAL A 192 3.97 2.13 -0.97
C VAL A 192 5.50 2.19 -0.94
N SER A 193 6.04 3.10 -1.74
CA SER A 193 7.44 3.51 -1.68
C SER A 193 7.57 4.66 -0.69
N ILE A 194 8.54 4.60 0.22
CA ILE A 194 8.84 5.69 1.13
C ILE A 194 10.25 6.20 0.84
N ILE A 195 10.37 7.52 0.63
CA ILE A 195 11.63 8.20 0.36
C ILE A 195 11.93 9.29 1.41
N PRO A 196 13.18 9.46 1.86
CA PRO A 196 14.31 8.56 1.60
C PRO A 196 14.07 7.17 2.19
N GLN A 197 14.70 6.14 1.60
CA GLN A 197 14.60 4.75 2.08
C GLN A 197 15.46 4.55 3.34
N THR A 198 15.11 5.27 4.40
CA THR A 198 15.80 5.26 5.70
C THR A 198 14.80 5.13 6.83
N PHE A 199 15.28 4.70 7.99
CA PHE A 199 14.54 4.75 9.24
C PHE A 199 15.11 5.85 10.14
N PRO A 200 14.27 6.47 11.00
CA PRO A 200 14.72 7.52 11.93
C PRO A 200 15.69 7.03 13.01
N PHE A 201 15.73 5.72 13.25
CA PHE A 201 16.54 5.09 14.28
C PHE A 201 17.43 4.02 13.66
N LEU A 202 18.60 3.81 14.26
CA LEU A 202 19.49 2.70 13.90
C LEU A 202 18.84 1.37 14.28
N ASP A 203 19.25 0.32 13.58
CA ASP A 203 18.90 -1.04 13.95
C ASP A 203 19.27 -1.30 15.41
N CYS A 204 18.32 -1.88 16.11
CA CYS A 204 18.45 -2.18 17.51
C CYS A 204 19.21 -3.52 17.67
N HIS A 205 20.23 -3.54 18.52
CA HIS A 205 21.10 -4.70 18.72
C HIS A 205 21.30 -4.99 20.22
N GLY A 206 21.60 -6.26 20.55
CA GLY A 206 21.90 -6.70 21.92
C GLY A 206 20.69 -7.10 22.77
N LEU A 207 20.94 -7.47 24.02
CA LEU A 207 19.93 -8.01 24.95
C LEU A 207 18.90 -6.97 25.41
N ASP A 208 19.25 -5.69 25.36
CA ASP A 208 18.33 -4.59 25.69
C ASP A 208 17.35 -4.29 24.55
N CYS A 209 17.57 -4.91 23.38
CA CYS A 209 16.69 -4.78 22.25
C CYS A 209 15.40 -5.58 22.46
N ARG A 210 14.29 -4.89 22.69
CA ARG A 210 12.98 -5.53 22.93
C ARG A 210 12.23 -5.96 21.67
N GLY A 211 12.86 -5.84 20.50
CA GLY A 211 12.31 -6.35 19.24
C GLY A 211 13.27 -6.10 18.08
N THR A 212 13.43 -7.11 17.21
CA THR A 212 14.04 -6.96 15.89
C THR A 212 12.96 -6.58 14.90
N LEU A 213 13.01 -5.37 14.35
CA LEU A 213 12.40 -5.09 13.06
C LEU A 213 13.33 -5.72 12.03
N LEU A 214 12.88 -6.80 11.40
CA LEU A 214 13.61 -7.46 10.31
C LEU A 214 13.39 -6.70 9.01
#